data_AF-D3P6R4-F1
#
_entry.id   AF-D3P6R4-F1
#
_cell.length_a   1.000
_cell.length_b   1.000
_cell.length_c   1.000
_cell.angle_alpha   90.00
_cell.angle_beta   90.00
_cell.angle_gamma   90.00
#
_symmetry.space_group_name_H-M   'P 1'
#
loop_
_entity.id
_entity.type
_entity.pdbx_description
1 polymer ?
#
loop_
_entity_poly.entity_id
_entity_poly.type
_entity_poly.pdbx_seq_one_letter_code
_entity_poly.pdbx_strand_id
1 'polypeptide(L)'
;MASRRGIGQNRRAIPGPAIPPSETRHWKPAMPIPPPAPGLPLALLLAAASPPTLQTCPVPVAEAVETAEAGACMIKHCASPMPDLSVCRCIGGSPPQAPTAAYTVRRGTGERHWSVTLDDRIPDQMGAMDVALADLSGTGTPSLVIAELAAVSNGVGIHSWTLTILEAQPPFRTLATAETVEYGPGTLARRPDGETGCDLLIVTPEDVCRTGETAGVVLSGQWMRLRADGLRPLGSRPRPSNRYVDAADLSDDRGQPAVWFSAPGPGRICPAGSR
;
A
#
# COMPACT_ATOMS: atom_id res chain seq x y z
N MET A 1 34.81 -12.67 -54.70
CA MET A 1 33.74 -11.95 -55.42
C MET A 1 32.42 -12.22 -54.69
N ALA A 2 31.95 -11.29 -53.86
CA ALA A 2 30.61 -11.36 -53.27
C ALA A 2 30.10 -9.91 -53.13
N SER A 3 28.98 -9.67 -53.81
CA SER A 3 28.39 -8.37 -54.09
C SER A 3 27.59 -7.85 -52.88
N ARG A 4 27.97 -6.67 -52.35
CA ARG A 4 27.19 -5.94 -51.34
C ARG A 4 26.14 -5.08 -52.06
N ARG A 5 24.86 -5.42 -51.92
CA ARG A 5 23.74 -4.57 -52.34
C ARG A 5 23.38 -3.61 -51.21
N GLY A 6 23.38 -2.32 -51.53
CA GLY A 6 22.96 -1.23 -50.64
C GLY A 6 21.45 -1.22 -50.45
N ILE A 7 21.02 -0.97 -49.21
CA ILE A 7 19.63 -0.76 -48.83
C ILE A 7 19.39 0.75 -48.84
N GLY A 8 18.51 1.20 -49.74
CA GLY A 8 18.08 2.59 -49.86
C GLY A 8 17.21 3.02 -48.66
N GLN A 9 17.60 4.11 -48.01
CA GLN A 9 16.81 4.77 -46.98
C GLN A 9 15.77 5.69 -47.62
N ASN A 10 14.51 5.26 -47.64
CA ASN A 10 13.36 6.12 -47.95
C ASN A 10 13.00 6.95 -46.72
N ARG A 11 13.45 8.20 -46.66
CA ARG A 11 12.98 9.20 -45.68
C ARG A 11 11.60 9.70 -46.10
N ARG A 12 10.54 9.17 -45.47
CA ARG A 12 9.21 9.82 -45.49
C ARG A 12 9.22 11.00 -44.52
N ALA A 13 8.88 12.18 -45.02
CA ALA A 13 8.65 13.37 -44.22
C ALA A 13 7.41 13.15 -43.33
N ILE A 14 7.58 13.32 -42.02
CA ILE A 14 6.50 13.31 -41.04
C ILE A 14 5.87 14.71 -41.03
N PRO A 15 4.57 14.85 -41.30
CA PRO A 15 3.88 16.14 -41.17
C PRO A 15 3.86 16.58 -39.71
N GLY A 16 4.26 17.84 -39.48
CA GLY A 16 4.29 18.44 -38.14
C GLY A 16 2.91 18.56 -37.51
N PRO A 17 2.84 18.70 -36.17
CA PRO A 17 1.58 18.77 -35.44
C PRO A 17 0.80 20.04 -35.79
N ALA A 18 -0.47 19.87 -36.11
CA ALA A 18 -1.42 20.97 -36.31
C ALA A 18 -1.63 21.72 -35.00
N ILE A 19 -1.43 23.03 -35.02
CA ILE A 19 -1.67 23.94 -33.90
C ILE A 19 -3.20 24.04 -33.71
N PRO A 20 -3.76 23.68 -32.54
CA PRO A 20 -5.17 23.85 -32.28
C PRO A 20 -5.55 25.33 -32.18
N PRO A 21 -6.77 25.71 -32.61
CA PRO A 21 -7.24 27.09 -32.51
C PRO A 21 -7.34 27.53 -31.04
N SER A 22 -6.86 28.74 -30.77
CA SER A 22 -6.89 29.38 -29.46
C SER A 22 -8.33 29.68 -29.03
N GLU A 23 -8.86 28.90 -28.10
CA GLU A 23 -10.10 29.24 -27.38
C GLU A 23 -9.84 30.44 -26.44
N THR A 24 -10.40 31.59 -26.81
CA THR A 24 -10.52 32.76 -25.94
C THR A 24 -11.46 32.43 -24.77
N ARG A 25 -10.89 32.06 -23.62
CA ARG A 25 -11.63 31.93 -22.36
C ARG A 25 -12.13 33.30 -21.90
N HIS A 26 -13.44 33.50 -21.92
CA HIS A 26 -14.07 34.62 -21.23
C HIS A 26 -13.88 34.46 -19.71
N TRP A 27 -13.00 35.29 -19.15
CA TRP A 27 -12.86 35.47 -17.71
C TRP A 27 -14.10 36.19 -17.17
N LYS A 28 -14.88 35.51 -16.32
CA LYS A 28 -15.84 36.19 -15.45
C LYS A 28 -15.04 36.94 -14.37
N PRO A 29 -15.29 38.25 -14.15
CA PRO A 29 -14.64 38.98 -13.08
C PRO A 29 -14.99 38.35 -11.73
N ALA A 30 -13.96 38.07 -10.93
CA ALA A 30 -14.12 37.58 -9.56
C ALA A 30 -14.91 38.61 -8.74
N MET A 31 -15.88 38.14 -7.97
CA MET A 31 -16.59 38.99 -7.02
C MET A 31 -15.59 39.56 -6.00
N PRO A 32 -15.76 40.84 -5.58
CA PRO A 32 -14.88 41.46 -4.61
C PRO A 32 -14.93 40.71 -3.27
N ILE A 33 -13.75 40.32 -2.79
CA ILE A 33 -13.56 39.72 -1.48
C ILE A 33 -13.95 40.78 -0.43
N PRO A 34 -14.84 40.47 0.52
CA PRO A 34 -15.21 41.42 1.57
C PRO A 34 -13.97 41.80 2.40
N PRO A 35 -13.83 43.07 2.81
CA PRO A 35 -12.70 43.50 3.62
C PRO A 35 -12.71 42.74 4.97
N PRO A 36 -11.53 42.35 5.49
CA PRO A 36 -11.43 41.68 6.77
C PRO A 36 -11.95 42.60 7.88
N ALA A 37 -12.76 42.05 8.79
CA ALA A 37 -13.24 42.78 9.95
C ALA A 37 -12.04 43.25 10.80
N PRO A 38 -11.95 44.54 11.14
CA PRO A 38 -10.85 45.05 11.95
C PRO A 38 -10.98 44.55 13.40
N GLY A 39 -9.92 43.93 13.93
CA GLY A 39 -9.78 43.67 15.37
C GLY A 39 -9.48 42.23 15.81
N LEU A 40 -9.39 41.25 14.89
CA LEU A 40 -8.97 39.89 15.27
C LEU A 40 -7.44 39.74 15.12
N PRO A 41 -6.70 39.40 16.20
CA PRO A 41 -5.26 39.18 16.12
C PRO A 41 -4.95 38.00 15.18
N LEU A 42 -4.10 38.25 14.19
CA LEU A 42 -3.64 37.26 13.19
C LEU A 42 -3.08 35.97 13.83
N ALA A 43 -2.60 36.06 15.07
CA ALA A 43 -2.06 34.94 15.84
C ALA A 43 -3.10 33.86 16.23
N LEU A 44 -4.40 34.20 16.28
CA LEU A 44 -5.47 33.24 16.62
C LEU A 44 -6.04 32.48 15.41
N LEU A 45 -5.74 32.89 14.18
CA LEU A 45 -6.23 32.23 12.96
C LEU A 45 -5.37 31.03 12.51
N LEU A 46 -4.16 30.87 13.05
CA LEU A 46 -3.22 29.80 12.68
C LEU A 46 -3.21 28.62 13.67
N ALA A 47 -3.99 28.67 14.75
CA ALA A 47 -3.82 27.77 15.89
C ALA A 47 -4.71 26.52 15.92
N ALA A 48 -5.64 26.29 14.99
CA ALA A 48 -6.64 25.23 15.17
C ALA A 48 -7.11 24.50 13.90
N ALA A 49 -6.30 24.43 12.84
CA ALA A 49 -6.54 23.42 11.83
C ALA A 49 -6.07 22.08 12.39
N SER A 50 -6.95 21.35 13.08
CA SER A 50 -6.72 19.94 13.40
C SER A 50 -6.29 19.25 12.10
N PRO A 51 -5.20 18.46 12.11
CA PRO A 51 -4.80 17.74 10.91
C PRO A 51 -6.02 16.96 10.42
N PRO A 52 -6.36 17.03 9.11
CA PRO A 52 -7.51 16.33 8.59
C PRO A 52 -7.35 14.86 8.97
N THR A 53 -8.27 14.35 9.79
CA THR A 53 -8.29 12.94 10.19
C THR A 53 -8.29 12.12 8.91
N LEU A 54 -7.32 11.23 8.75
CA LEU A 54 -7.26 10.31 7.62
C LEU A 54 -8.60 9.57 7.53
N GLN A 55 -9.40 9.90 6.52
CA GLN A 55 -10.65 9.20 6.29
C GLN A 55 -10.31 7.79 5.81
N THR A 56 -10.47 6.82 6.70
CA THR A 56 -10.30 5.41 6.39
C THR A 56 -11.26 5.01 5.27
N CYS A 57 -10.77 4.19 4.35
CA CYS A 57 -11.67 3.67 3.32
C CYS A 57 -12.66 2.70 4.00
N PRO A 58 -13.97 2.76 3.69
CA PRO A 58 -14.98 1.92 4.33
C PRO A 58 -14.89 0.51 3.73
N VAL A 59 -13.82 -0.18 4.07
CA VAL A 59 -13.43 -1.44 3.47
C VAL A 59 -13.68 -2.53 4.51
N PRO A 60 -14.47 -3.57 4.17
CA PRO A 60 -14.52 -4.75 5.01
C PRO A 60 -13.12 -5.38 4.99
N VAL A 61 -12.52 -5.46 6.19
CA VAL A 61 -11.28 -6.19 6.44
C VAL A 61 -11.65 -7.42 7.23
N ALA A 62 -11.26 -8.58 6.73
CA ALA A 62 -11.36 -9.85 7.43
C ALA A 62 -9.95 -10.33 7.75
N GLU A 63 -9.65 -10.41 9.04
CA GLU A 63 -8.47 -11.09 9.53
C GLU A 63 -8.63 -12.60 9.32
N ALA A 64 -7.59 -13.26 8.82
CA ALA A 64 -7.66 -14.69 8.58
C ALA A 64 -7.53 -15.47 9.89
N VAL A 65 -8.42 -16.45 10.07
CA VAL A 65 -8.34 -17.37 11.20
C VAL A 65 -7.29 -18.42 10.91
N GLU A 66 -6.31 -18.53 11.80
CA GLU A 66 -5.30 -19.58 11.78
C GLU A 66 -5.84 -20.88 12.37
N THR A 67 -5.63 -21.98 11.67
CA THR A 67 -5.94 -23.33 12.13
C THR A 67 -4.78 -24.26 11.79
N ALA A 68 -4.31 -25.02 12.79
CA ALA A 68 -3.38 -26.11 12.57
C ALA A 68 -4.11 -27.30 11.92
N GLU A 69 -3.53 -27.88 10.87
CA GLU A 69 -4.07 -29.05 10.18
C GLU A 69 -3.07 -30.22 10.22
N ALA A 70 -3.59 -31.45 10.11
CA ALA A 70 -2.75 -32.64 9.96
C ALA A 70 -2.54 -32.93 8.47
N GLY A 71 -1.32 -33.28 8.07
CA GLY A 71 -0.98 -33.70 6.71
C GLY A 71 -0.10 -32.69 5.97
N ALA A 72 -0.34 -32.53 4.66
CA ALA A 72 0.48 -31.67 3.80
C ALA A 72 0.26 -30.17 4.08
N CYS A 73 -0.91 -29.80 4.62
CA CYS A 73 -1.16 -28.47 5.15
C CYS A 73 -0.84 -28.46 6.63
N MET A 74 0.18 -27.71 7.04
CA MET A 74 0.55 -27.59 8.45
C MET A 74 -0.22 -26.46 9.11
N ILE A 75 -0.24 -25.30 8.45
CA ILE A 75 -0.88 -24.08 8.94
C ILE A 75 -1.81 -23.57 7.86
N LYS A 76 -3.07 -23.32 8.21
CA LYS A 76 -4.05 -22.77 7.29
C LYS A 76 -4.61 -21.48 7.83
N HIS A 77 -4.62 -20.46 6.99
CA HIS A 77 -5.26 -19.18 7.25
C HIS A 77 -6.40 -19.01 6.27
N CYS A 78 -7.62 -18.79 6.76
CA CYS A 78 -8.76 -18.49 5.89
C CYS A 78 -9.46 -17.21 6.35
N ALA A 79 -9.81 -16.36 5.39
CA ALA A 79 -10.62 -15.16 5.60
C ALA A 79 -11.79 -15.16 4.61
N SER A 80 -12.94 -14.65 5.06
CA SER A 80 -14.13 -14.48 4.23
C SER A 80 -14.64 -13.04 4.35
N PRO A 81 -14.12 -12.09 3.54
CA PRO A 81 -14.53 -10.69 3.61
C PRO A 81 -16.00 -10.46 3.18
N MET A 82 -16.62 -11.44 2.52
CA MET A 82 -18.05 -11.49 2.20
C MET A 82 -18.55 -12.95 2.27
N PRO A 83 -19.87 -13.18 2.40
CA PRO A 83 -20.42 -14.54 2.49
C PRO A 83 -20.12 -15.44 1.28
N ASP A 84 -19.97 -14.85 0.08
CA ASP A 84 -19.73 -15.58 -1.15
C ASP A 84 -18.26 -15.62 -1.57
N LEU A 85 -17.35 -14.95 -0.84
CA LEU A 85 -15.93 -14.81 -1.18
C LEU A 85 -15.06 -15.34 -0.03
N SER A 86 -14.23 -16.34 -0.32
CA SER A 86 -13.22 -16.85 0.62
C SER A 86 -11.82 -16.83 0.02
N VAL A 87 -10.84 -16.57 0.88
CA VAL A 87 -9.41 -16.62 0.59
C VAL A 87 -8.78 -17.50 1.63
N CYS A 88 -8.11 -18.57 1.20
CA CYS A 88 -7.36 -19.45 2.06
C CYS A 88 -5.91 -19.53 1.62
N ARG A 89 -5.01 -19.55 2.59
CA ARG A 89 -3.60 -19.85 2.43
C ARG A 89 -3.28 -21.08 3.26
N CYS A 90 -2.67 -22.07 2.64
CA CYS A 90 -2.16 -23.26 3.26
C CYS A 90 -0.63 -23.25 3.19
N ILE A 91 0.02 -23.25 4.34
CA ILE A 91 1.47 -23.33 4.46
C ILE A 91 1.82 -24.76 4.85
N GLY A 92 2.70 -25.36 4.06
CA GLY A 92 3.16 -26.71 4.34
C GLY A 92 4.00 -27.27 3.20
N GLY A 93 4.31 -28.54 3.31
CA GLY A 93 5.19 -29.25 2.39
C GLY A 93 5.56 -30.59 2.99
N SER A 94 6.09 -31.48 2.16
CA SER A 94 6.60 -32.76 2.63
C SER A 94 8.06 -32.88 2.22
N PRO A 95 8.98 -33.16 3.15
CA PRO A 95 10.36 -33.47 2.79
C PRO A 95 10.39 -34.56 1.70
N PRO A 96 11.23 -34.42 0.66
CA PRO A 96 12.35 -33.48 0.53
C PRO A 96 11.99 -32.13 -0.14
N GLN A 97 10.72 -31.84 -0.39
CA GLN A 97 10.31 -30.62 -1.10
C GLN A 97 10.40 -29.40 -0.17
N ALA A 98 10.81 -28.25 -0.73
CA ALA A 98 10.76 -26.99 0.00
C ALA A 98 9.32 -26.67 0.40
N PRO A 99 9.08 -26.08 1.59
CA PRO A 99 7.75 -25.68 1.99
C PRO A 99 7.19 -24.65 1.00
N THR A 100 5.88 -24.69 0.81
CA THR A 100 5.14 -23.79 -0.08
C THR A 100 3.99 -23.13 0.67
N ALA A 101 3.64 -21.92 0.25
CA ALA A 101 2.35 -21.31 0.57
C ALA A 101 1.43 -21.49 -0.64
N ALA A 102 0.40 -22.32 -0.51
CA ALA A 102 -0.63 -22.54 -1.51
C ALA A 102 -1.85 -21.67 -1.20
N TYR A 103 -2.36 -20.99 -2.22
CA TYR A 103 -3.45 -20.04 -2.11
C TYR A 103 -4.65 -20.50 -2.91
N THR A 104 -5.82 -20.29 -2.33
CA THR A 104 -7.11 -20.53 -2.95
C THR A 104 -7.99 -19.30 -2.76
N VAL A 105 -8.48 -18.72 -3.84
CA VAL A 105 -9.51 -17.67 -3.81
C VAL A 105 -10.76 -18.23 -4.49
N ARG A 106 -11.90 -18.16 -3.80
CA ARG A 106 -13.18 -18.71 -4.30
C ARG A 106 -14.28 -17.69 -4.19
N ARG A 107 -15.08 -17.56 -5.25
CA ARG A 107 -16.31 -16.79 -5.24
C ARG A 107 -17.40 -17.44 -6.09
N GLY A 108 -18.50 -17.84 -5.46
CA GLY A 108 -19.52 -18.66 -6.11
C GLY A 108 -18.90 -19.95 -6.68
N THR A 109 -19.00 -20.14 -7.99
CA THR A 109 -18.37 -21.27 -8.72
C THR A 109 -16.98 -20.95 -9.26
N GLY A 110 -16.55 -19.69 -9.21
CA GLY A 110 -15.24 -19.28 -9.68
C GLY A 110 -14.17 -19.54 -8.62
N GLU A 111 -13.01 -20.00 -9.08
CA GLU A 111 -11.90 -20.35 -8.20
C GLU A 111 -10.56 -20.04 -8.88
N ARG A 112 -9.57 -19.62 -8.09
CA ARG A 112 -8.19 -19.48 -8.53
C ARG A 112 -7.25 -20.07 -7.49
N HIS A 113 -6.24 -20.77 -8.01
CA HIS A 113 -5.17 -21.37 -7.24
C HIS A 113 -3.81 -20.85 -7.71
N TRP A 114 -2.90 -20.66 -6.76
CA TRP A 114 -1.47 -20.47 -7.04
C TRP A 114 -0.65 -20.91 -5.82
N SER A 115 0.64 -21.11 -6.01
CA SER A 115 1.56 -21.40 -4.91
C SER A 115 2.84 -20.59 -5.05
N VAL A 116 3.49 -20.35 -3.91
CA VAL A 116 4.79 -19.67 -3.82
C VAL A 116 5.71 -20.55 -2.97
N THR A 117 6.94 -20.77 -3.44
CA THR A 117 7.96 -21.50 -2.68
C THR A 117 8.53 -20.60 -1.57
N LEU A 118 8.80 -21.19 -0.41
CA LEU A 118 9.27 -20.49 0.77
C LEU A 118 10.78 -20.71 0.98
N ASP A 119 11.55 -20.59 -0.10
CA ASP A 119 12.95 -21.06 -0.22
C ASP A 119 13.88 -20.64 0.94
N ASP A 120 13.63 -19.48 1.57
CA ASP A 120 14.38 -18.97 2.74
C ASP A 120 13.49 -18.60 3.94
N ARG A 121 12.18 -18.93 3.91
CA ARG A 121 11.24 -18.58 4.97
C ARG A 121 10.94 -19.79 5.82
N ILE A 122 11.18 -19.67 7.12
CA ILE A 122 10.74 -20.68 8.08
C ILE A 122 9.21 -20.61 8.12
N PRO A 123 8.46 -21.73 7.93
CA PRO A 123 7.01 -21.74 8.00
C PRO A 123 6.45 -21.04 9.26
N ASP A 124 7.13 -21.22 10.39
CA ASP A 124 6.77 -20.61 11.69
C ASP A 124 6.92 -19.08 11.72
N GLN A 125 7.60 -18.47 10.73
CA GLN A 125 7.74 -17.01 10.59
C GLN A 125 6.71 -16.40 9.63
N MET A 126 5.98 -17.24 8.89
CA MET A 126 4.85 -16.76 8.09
C MET A 126 3.68 -16.45 9.03
N GLY A 127 3.51 -15.17 9.33
CA GLY A 127 2.50 -14.74 10.29
C GLY A 127 1.15 -14.42 9.66
N ALA A 128 0.46 -13.45 10.23
CA ALA A 128 -0.92 -13.07 9.89
C ALA A 128 -1.16 -12.86 8.37
N MET A 129 -2.40 -13.12 7.98
CA MET A 129 -2.94 -12.80 6.66
C MET A 129 -4.20 -11.98 6.84
N ASP A 130 -4.27 -10.83 6.18
CA ASP A 130 -5.45 -9.99 6.16
C ASP A 130 -6.01 -9.90 4.75
N VAL A 131 -7.35 -9.84 4.66
CA VAL A 131 -8.04 -9.76 3.38
C VAL A 131 -9.02 -8.60 3.38
N ALA A 132 -8.90 -7.71 2.40
CA ALA A 132 -9.67 -6.49 2.31
C ALA A 132 -10.30 -6.32 0.91
N LEU A 133 -11.46 -5.67 0.84
CA LEU A 133 -12.12 -5.31 -0.43
C LEU A 133 -12.16 -3.79 -0.62
N ALA A 134 -11.33 -3.28 -1.51
CA ALA A 134 -11.16 -1.84 -1.72
C ALA A 134 -11.26 -1.47 -3.21
N ASP A 135 -12.02 -0.43 -3.55
CA ASP A 135 -12.01 0.11 -4.92
C ASP A 135 -10.74 0.94 -5.15
N LEU A 136 -9.62 0.27 -5.41
CA LEU A 136 -8.33 0.93 -5.66
C LEU A 136 -8.25 1.64 -7.02
N SER A 137 -9.21 1.36 -7.91
CA SER A 137 -9.28 1.89 -9.27
C SER A 137 -10.11 3.17 -9.37
N GLY A 138 -11.03 3.38 -8.42
CA GLY A 138 -12.04 4.43 -8.43
C GLY A 138 -13.22 4.17 -9.37
N THR A 139 -13.39 2.94 -9.86
CA THR A 139 -14.42 2.57 -10.85
C THR A 139 -15.74 2.10 -10.23
N GLY A 140 -15.82 2.05 -8.90
CA GLY A 140 -16.94 1.47 -8.15
C GLY A 140 -16.89 -0.05 -8.04
N THR A 141 -15.91 -0.71 -8.67
CA THR A 141 -15.70 -2.16 -8.54
C THR A 141 -14.57 -2.43 -7.54
N PRO A 142 -14.82 -3.22 -6.48
CA PRO A 142 -13.77 -3.52 -5.50
C PRO A 142 -12.68 -4.42 -6.10
N SER A 143 -11.45 -4.16 -5.67
CA SER A 143 -10.30 -5.05 -5.79
C SER A 143 -10.13 -5.83 -4.50
N LEU A 144 -9.69 -7.08 -4.60
CA LEU A 144 -9.33 -7.92 -3.47
C LEU A 144 -7.87 -7.67 -3.12
N VAL A 145 -7.59 -7.24 -1.90
CA VAL A 145 -6.25 -7.03 -1.36
C VAL A 145 -5.97 -8.14 -0.36
N ILE A 146 -4.95 -8.94 -0.62
CA ILE A 146 -4.45 -9.98 0.28
C ILE A 146 -3.12 -9.46 0.83
N ALA A 147 -3.07 -9.18 2.13
CA ALA A 147 -1.88 -8.73 2.81
C ALA A 147 -1.31 -9.85 3.65
N GLU A 148 -0.03 -10.13 3.46
CA GLU A 148 0.62 -11.29 4.05
C GLU A 148 1.87 -10.87 4.79
N LEU A 149 1.98 -11.26 6.07
CA LEU A 149 3.21 -11.04 6.81
C LEU A 149 4.32 -11.91 6.20
N ALA A 150 5.24 -11.25 5.50
CA ALA A 150 6.27 -11.88 4.70
C ALA A 150 7.53 -12.19 5.52
N ALA A 151 7.90 -11.28 6.41
CA ALA A 151 9.00 -11.46 7.35
C ALA A 151 8.85 -10.49 8.53
N VAL A 152 9.34 -10.93 9.69
CA VAL A 152 9.56 -10.09 10.86
C VAL A 152 11.06 -9.91 11.01
N SER A 153 11.55 -8.67 10.99
CA SER A 153 12.98 -8.42 11.15
C SER A 153 13.41 -8.71 12.59
N ASN A 154 14.23 -9.75 12.77
CA ASN A 154 14.81 -10.10 14.06
C ASN A 154 15.74 -8.96 14.53
N GLY A 155 15.31 -8.21 15.54
CA GLY A 155 16.08 -7.11 16.15
C GLY A 155 15.74 -5.70 15.65
N VAL A 156 14.91 -5.57 14.61
CA VAL A 156 14.45 -4.26 14.12
C VAL A 156 12.93 -4.09 14.31
N GLY A 157 12.18 -5.12 14.71
CA GLY A 157 10.73 -5.00 15.00
C GLY A 157 9.88 -4.50 13.80
N ILE A 158 10.43 -4.56 12.59
CA ILE A 158 9.77 -4.16 11.34
C ILE A 158 9.09 -5.39 10.76
N HIS A 159 7.81 -5.24 10.43
CA HIS A 159 7.02 -6.26 9.75
C HIS A 159 7.02 -5.96 8.26
N SER A 160 7.63 -6.82 7.43
CA SER A 160 7.44 -6.73 5.98
C SER A 160 6.19 -7.48 5.58
N TRP A 161 5.36 -6.84 4.75
CA TRP A 161 4.13 -7.38 4.22
C TRP A 161 4.22 -7.45 2.70
N THR A 162 3.76 -8.56 2.13
CA THR A 162 3.50 -8.67 0.69
C THR A 162 2.02 -8.43 0.45
N LEU A 163 1.70 -7.51 -0.45
CA LEU A 163 0.35 -7.20 -0.90
C LEU A 163 0.12 -7.81 -2.27
N THR A 164 -0.85 -8.71 -2.38
CA THR A 164 -1.35 -9.25 -3.65
C THR A 164 -2.71 -8.65 -3.96
N ILE A 165 -2.82 -7.96 -5.09
CA ILE A 165 -4.05 -7.26 -5.50
C ILE A 165 -4.67 -8.01 -6.68
N LEU A 166 -5.91 -8.48 -6.50
CA LEU A 166 -6.66 -9.23 -7.49
C LEU A 166 -7.96 -8.52 -7.85
N GLU A 167 -8.56 -8.89 -8.98
CA GLU A 167 -9.98 -8.67 -9.21
C GLU A 167 -10.80 -9.38 -8.11
N ALA A 168 -11.84 -8.73 -7.58
CA ALA A 168 -12.70 -9.36 -6.57
C ALA A 168 -13.77 -10.31 -7.17
N GLN A 169 -13.79 -10.46 -8.50
CA GLN A 169 -14.73 -11.29 -9.24
C GLN A 169 -13.96 -12.25 -10.16
N PRO A 170 -14.51 -13.45 -10.44
CA PRO A 170 -13.97 -14.32 -11.48
C PRO A 170 -14.08 -13.68 -12.88
N PRO A 171 -13.11 -13.92 -13.77
CA PRO A 171 -11.87 -14.65 -13.55
C PRO A 171 -10.89 -13.82 -12.69
N PHE A 172 -10.38 -14.39 -11.60
CA PHE A 172 -9.52 -13.65 -10.66
C PHE A 172 -8.17 -13.31 -11.30
N ARG A 173 -8.01 -12.12 -11.87
CA ARG A 173 -6.71 -11.68 -12.43
C ARG A 173 -5.88 -10.94 -11.39
N THR A 174 -4.56 -11.12 -11.42
CA THR A 174 -3.65 -10.30 -10.62
C THR A 174 -3.53 -8.94 -11.28
N LEU A 175 -3.84 -7.90 -10.52
CA LEU A 175 -3.78 -6.52 -10.94
C LEU A 175 -2.43 -5.89 -10.58
N ALA A 176 -1.91 -6.21 -9.41
CA ALA A 176 -0.59 -5.76 -8.96
C ALA A 176 -0.09 -6.59 -7.77
N THR A 177 1.20 -6.47 -7.49
CA THR A 177 1.85 -6.86 -6.24
C THR A 177 2.67 -5.69 -5.69
N ALA A 178 2.80 -5.61 -4.37
CA ALA A 178 3.64 -4.61 -3.71
C ALA A 178 4.20 -5.16 -2.40
N GLU A 179 5.25 -4.53 -1.88
CA GLU A 179 5.78 -4.76 -0.55
C GLU A 179 5.62 -3.49 0.27
N THR A 180 5.30 -3.64 1.55
CA THR A 180 5.21 -2.53 2.51
C THR A 180 5.73 -3.00 3.85
N VAL A 181 6.44 -2.14 4.58
CA VAL A 181 6.88 -2.48 5.95
C VAL A 181 5.83 -2.18 7.02
N GLU A 182 4.62 -1.86 6.56
CA GLU A 182 3.49 -1.69 7.44
C GLU A 182 2.16 -1.94 6.76
N TYR A 183 1.30 -2.65 7.46
CA TYR A 183 -0.07 -2.90 7.08
C TYR A 183 -0.99 -2.72 8.28
N GLY A 184 -2.10 -1.99 8.11
CA GLY A 184 -3.07 -1.75 9.16
C GLY A 184 -4.07 -0.63 8.85
N PRO A 185 -4.76 -0.10 9.87
CA PRO A 185 -5.69 1.01 9.71
C PRO A 185 -4.99 2.25 9.12
N GLY A 186 -5.38 2.66 7.92
CA GLY A 186 -4.76 3.81 7.23
C GLY A 186 -3.89 3.42 6.05
N THR A 187 -3.52 2.14 5.88
CA THR A 187 -2.94 1.62 4.64
C THR A 187 -3.89 1.82 3.47
N LEU A 188 -5.20 1.69 3.70
CA LEU A 188 -6.25 1.99 2.74
C LEU A 188 -7.02 3.24 3.18
N ALA A 189 -6.94 4.31 2.38
CA ALA A 189 -7.59 5.58 2.72
C ALA A 189 -8.48 6.05 1.58
N ARG A 190 -9.60 6.71 1.91
CA ARG A 190 -10.42 7.37 0.89
C ARG A 190 -9.60 8.40 0.14
N ARG A 191 -9.98 8.65 -1.10
CA ARG A 191 -9.36 9.70 -1.90
C ARG A 191 -9.70 11.08 -1.31
N PRO A 192 -8.71 11.99 -1.21
CA PRO A 192 -8.93 13.32 -0.63
C PRO A 192 -9.67 14.27 -1.59
N ASP A 193 -9.72 13.94 -2.88
CA ASP A 193 -10.40 14.72 -3.92
C ASP A 193 -11.93 14.51 -3.93
N GLY A 194 -12.45 13.64 -3.06
CA GLY A 194 -13.87 13.31 -2.97
C GLY A 194 -14.38 12.39 -4.08
N GLU A 195 -13.52 11.97 -5.02
CA GLU A 195 -13.88 10.98 -6.01
C GLU A 195 -13.99 9.58 -5.38
N THR A 196 -14.68 8.68 -6.08
CA THR A 196 -14.82 7.28 -5.67
C THR A 196 -13.48 6.56 -5.64
N GLY A 197 -13.33 5.65 -4.67
CA GLY A 197 -12.20 4.75 -4.53
C GLY A 197 -11.34 4.99 -3.30
N CYS A 198 -10.30 4.17 -3.19
CA CYS A 198 -9.29 4.23 -2.15
C CYS A 198 -7.90 4.43 -2.77
N ASP A 199 -7.03 5.10 -2.05
CA ASP A 199 -5.59 5.08 -2.29
C ASP A 199 -4.93 4.08 -1.33
N LEU A 200 -3.83 3.48 -1.78
CA LEU A 200 -3.02 2.53 -1.02
C LEU A 200 -1.74 3.22 -0.55
N LEU A 201 -1.44 3.20 0.75
CA LEU A 201 -0.15 3.64 1.26
C LEU A 201 0.84 2.48 1.21
N ILE A 202 1.99 2.72 0.57
CA ILE A 202 3.16 1.84 0.67
C ILE A 202 4.18 2.53 1.55
N VAL A 203 4.61 1.85 2.61
CA VAL A 203 5.65 2.32 3.53
C VAL A 203 6.92 1.56 3.23
N THR A 204 8.03 2.27 3.07
CA THR A 204 9.36 1.69 2.85
C THR A 204 10.33 2.15 3.94
N PRO A 205 11.21 1.28 4.44
CA PRO A 205 12.27 1.67 5.36
C PRO A 205 13.46 2.24 4.57
N GLU A 206 14.06 3.29 5.10
CA GLU A 206 15.30 3.89 4.61
C GLU A 206 16.29 3.93 5.78
N ASP A 207 17.44 3.29 5.62
CA ASP A 207 18.51 3.38 6.62
C ASP A 207 19.08 4.79 6.63
N VAL A 208 19.11 5.42 7.80
CA VAL A 208 19.70 6.76 7.95
C VAL A 208 20.92 6.68 8.85
N CYS A 209 22.09 6.68 8.21
CA CYS A 209 23.37 6.84 8.89
C CYS A 209 23.70 8.34 9.01
N ARG A 210 23.09 9.04 9.97
CA ARG A 210 23.48 10.43 10.26
C ARG A 210 24.69 10.46 11.17
N THR A 211 25.72 11.20 10.78
CA THR A 211 26.91 11.45 11.60
C THR A 211 26.51 12.18 12.88
N GLY A 212 26.58 11.51 14.02
CA GLY A 212 26.33 12.07 15.36
C GLY A 212 24.95 11.77 15.95
N GLU A 213 24.06 11.09 15.21
CA GLU A 213 22.79 10.56 15.74
C GLU A 213 22.91 9.05 15.98
N THR A 214 22.03 8.50 16.83
CA THR A 214 21.87 7.05 17.02
C THR A 214 21.50 6.39 15.69
N ALA A 215 21.90 5.13 15.49
CA ALA A 215 21.45 4.37 14.33
C ALA A 215 19.93 4.19 14.39
N GLY A 216 19.28 4.20 13.22
CA GLY A 216 17.84 3.99 13.13
C GLY A 216 17.36 3.94 11.69
N VAL A 217 16.04 3.77 11.55
CA VAL A 217 15.36 3.70 10.25
C VAL A 217 14.41 4.86 10.11
N VAL A 218 14.36 5.44 8.91
CA VAL A 218 13.27 6.34 8.53
C VAL A 218 12.26 5.56 7.72
N LEU A 219 11.03 5.53 8.20
CA LEU A 219 9.91 5.04 7.42
C LEU A 219 9.44 6.18 6.51
N SER A 220 9.33 5.90 5.22
CA SER A 220 8.85 6.82 4.18
C SER A 220 7.56 6.26 3.57
N GLY A 221 6.51 7.08 3.51
CA GLY A 221 5.23 6.69 2.93
C GLY A 221 5.01 7.26 1.52
N GLN A 222 4.56 6.42 0.59
CA GLN A 222 4.16 6.83 -0.76
C GLN A 222 2.73 6.35 -1.05
N TRP A 223 1.83 7.30 -1.31
CA TRP A 223 0.49 6.97 -1.79
C TRP A 223 0.54 6.43 -3.21
N MET A 224 -0.19 5.35 -3.45
CA MET A 224 -0.29 4.62 -4.70
C MET A 224 -1.75 4.51 -5.12
N ARG A 225 -1.98 4.47 -6.43
CA ARG A 225 -3.28 4.15 -7.03
C ARG A 225 -3.15 3.03 -8.02
N LEU A 226 -4.16 2.16 -8.05
CA LEU A 226 -4.25 1.14 -9.07
C LEU A 226 -4.72 1.75 -10.38
N ARG A 227 -3.94 1.53 -11.43
CA ARG A 227 -4.24 1.87 -12.82
C ARG A 227 -4.28 0.59 -13.65
N ALA A 228 -4.67 0.71 -14.92
CA ALA A 228 -4.76 -0.44 -15.82
C ALA A 228 -3.41 -1.16 -16.02
N ASP A 229 -2.29 -0.45 -15.82
CA ASP A 229 -0.92 -0.93 -15.94
C ASP A 229 -0.25 -1.23 -14.58
N GLY A 230 -1.02 -1.29 -13.49
CA GLY A 230 -0.56 -1.62 -12.14
C GLY A 230 -0.59 -0.44 -11.17
N LEU A 231 0.16 -0.56 -10.07
CA LEU A 231 0.24 0.50 -9.05
C LEU A 231 1.12 1.67 -9.51
N ARG A 232 0.62 2.89 -9.33
CA ARG A 232 1.32 4.14 -9.69
C ARG A 232 1.37 5.11 -8.52
N PRO A 233 2.53 5.75 -8.25
CA PRO A 233 2.62 6.81 -7.25
C PRO A 233 1.65 7.96 -7.55
N LEU A 234 1.02 8.49 -6.49
CA LEU A 234 0.15 9.66 -6.56
C LEU A 234 0.93 10.91 -6.14
N GLY A 235 1.28 11.75 -7.10
CA GLY A 235 1.89 13.06 -6.83
C GLY A 235 0.91 14.11 -6.29
N SER A 236 -0.39 13.92 -6.50
CA SER A 236 -1.43 14.87 -6.06
C SER A 236 -1.78 14.75 -4.57
N ARG A 237 -1.40 13.65 -3.92
CA ARG A 237 -1.68 13.41 -2.50
C ARG A 237 -0.41 13.69 -1.70
N PRO A 238 -0.44 14.60 -0.70
CA PRO A 238 0.72 14.86 0.14
C PRO A 238 1.26 13.57 0.75
N ARG A 239 2.58 13.40 0.70
CA ARG A 239 3.23 12.29 1.39
C ARG A 239 2.97 12.40 2.89
N PRO A 240 2.69 11.28 3.58
CA PRO A 240 2.70 11.27 5.03
C PRO A 240 4.07 11.72 5.56
N SER A 241 4.09 12.39 6.71
CA SER A 241 5.34 12.81 7.35
C SER A 241 6.21 11.60 7.68
N ASN A 242 7.46 11.60 7.24
CA ASN A 242 8.41 10.55 7.57
C ASN A 242 8.47 10.28 9.07
N ARG A 243 8.58 9.01 9.46
CA ARG A 243 8.72 8.59 10.85
C ARG A 243 10.10 8.01 11.08
N TYR A 244 10.89 8.63 11.94
CA TYR A 244 12.11 8.03 12.44
C TYR A 244 11.79 7.00 13.53
N VAL A 245 12.45 5.85 13.49
CA VAL A 245 12.42 4.84 14.53
C VAL A 245 13.85 4.56 14.96
N ASP A 246 14.13 4.86 16.23
CA ASP A 246 15.46 4.68 16.83
C ASP A 246 15.77 3.20 17.00
N ALA A 247 16.99 2.75 16.66
CA ALA A 247 17.37 1.35 16.81
C ALA A 247 17.16 0.79 18.23
N ALA A 248 17.27 1.62 19.27
CA ALA A 248 16.99 1.20 20.65
C ALA A 248 15.50 0.90 20.89
N ASP A 249 14.59 1.61 20.21
CA ASP A 249 13.15 1.32 20.23
C ASP A 249 12.82 0.03 19.43
N LEU A 250 13.76 -0.43 18.60
CA LEU A 250 13.59 -1.62 17.78
C LEU A 250 14.13 -2.90 18.45
N SER A 251 14.99 -2.75 19.46
CA SER A 251 15.69 -3.83 20.17
C SER A 251 14.95 -4.39 21.40
N ASP A 252 13.72 -3.95 21.65
CA ASP A 252 12.90 -4.42 22.76
C ASP A 252 12.41 -5.86 22.48
N ASP A 253 12.87 -6.83 23.28
CA ASP A 253 12.41 -8.24 23.26
C ASP A 253 10.92 -8.40 23.65
N ARG A 254 10.18 -7.31 23.88
CA ARG A 254 8.76 -7.30 24.25
C ARG A 254 7.85 -7.03 23.05
N GLY A 255 8.41 -6.91 21.84
CA GLY A 255 7.77 -7.32 20.59
C GLY A 255 6.55 -6.50 20.15
N GLN A 256 6.46 -5.22 20.53
CA GLN A 256 5.45 -4.35 19.94
C GLN A 256 5.99 -3.75 18.63
N PRO A 257 5.41 -4.08 17.46
CA PRO A 257 5.92 -3.59 16.19
C PRO A 257 5.94 -2.07 16.14
N ALA A 258 6.92 -1.51 15.43
CA ALA A 258 6.97 -0.08 15.14
C ALA A 258 5.90 0.28 14.10
N VAL A 259 4.64 0.39 14.52
CA VAL A 259 3.49 0.65 13.63
C VAL A 259 3.23 2.16 13.54
N TRP A 260 3.39 2.77 12.37
CA TRP A 260 3.00 4.13 11.95
C TRP A 260 1.57 4.49 12.35
N PHE A 261 0.65 3.53 12.34
CA PHE A 261 -0.75 3.74 12.66
C PHE A 261 -1.14 3.41 14.11
N SER A 262 -0.22 2.92 14.94
CA SER A 262 -0.47 2.82 16.37
C SER A 262 -0.49 4.22 16.96
N ALA A 263 -1.63 4.64 17.52
CA ALA A 263 -1.65 5.79 18.40
C ALA A 263 -0.56 5.58 19.46
N PRO A 264 0.31 6.57 19.76
CA PRO A 264 1.26 6.42 20.84
C PRO A 264 0.48 6.01 22.08
N GLY A 265 0.89 4.91 22.72
CA GLY A 265 0.27 4.48 23.97
C GLY A 265 0.27 5.64 24.97
N PRO A 266 -0.69 5.71 25.91
CA PRO A 266 -1.01 6.90 26.71
C PRO A 266 0.11 7.47 27.60
N GLY A 267 1.35 6.98 27.50
CA GLY A 267 2.50 7.44 28.28
C GLY A 267 3.73 7.90 27.48
N ARG A 268 3.73 7.88 26.13
CA ARG A 268 4.90 8.34 25.34
C ARG A 268 4.65 9.74 24.78
N ILE A 269 5.11 10.75 25.53
CA ILE A 269 5.24 12.14 25.06
C ILE A 269 6.31 12.14 23.97
N CYS A 270 5.94 12.45 22.73
CA CYS A 270 6.94 12.73 21.68
C CYS A 270 7.82 13.91 22.14
N PRO A 271 9.16 13.85 21.96
CA PRO A 271 9.99 15.03 22.17
C PRO A 271 9.44 16.15 21.28
N ALA A 272 9.15 17.30 21.89
CA ALA A 272 8.66 18.47 21.18
C ALA A 272 9.70 18.88 20.13
N GLY A 273 9.45 18.58 18.85
CA GLY A 273 10.38 18.94 17.77
C GLY A 273 10.27 18.13 16.48
N SER A 274 9.60 16.97 16.46
CA SER A 274 9.33 16.24 15.21
C SER A 274 8.07 16.75 14.52
N ARG A 275 8.21 17.82 13.73
CA ARG A 275 7.25 18.20 12.68
C ARG A 275 7.96 18.21 11.34
#